data_AF-A0AAJ1CS16-F1
#
_entry.id   AF-A0AAJ1CS16-F1
#
_cell.length_a   1.000
_cell.length_b   1.000
_cell.length_c   1.000
_cell.angle_alpha   90.00
_cell.angle_beta   90.00
_cell.angle_gamma   90.00
#
_symmetry.space_group_name_H-M   'P 1'
#
loop_
_entity.id
_entity.type
_entity.pdbx_description
1 polymer ?
#
loop_
_entity_poly.entity_id
_entity_poly.type
_entity_poly.pdbx_seq_one_letter_code
_entity_poly.pdbx_strand_id
1 'polypeptide(L)'
;MSNKITNRLSKRMEHELDKLDINEKKNPIRVTKGIIVFISFIGTWKAYNSYSLFETLFPYSLIAMYDLCVYSISTKKDNATLKIFLNIARTIYTFVFFVSGIGFFNLLVVSDEDMIVIKLGEKLIKFVPYYFLFLLIVIYHIILEIELFLPLERREK
;
A
#
# COMPACT_ATOMS: atom_id res chain seq x y z
N MET A 1 -39.12 34.80 13.17
CA MET A 1 -38.99 33.32 13.25
C MET A 1 -38.53 32.69 11.92
N SER A 2 -39.02 33.18 10.78
CA SER A 2 -38.64 32.74 9.41
C SER A 2 -37.11 32.77 9.12
N ASN A 3 -36.41 33.87 9.45
CA ASN A 3 -34.96 34.00 9.19
C ASN A 3 -34.06 32.97 9.91
N LYS A 4 -34.53 32.33 10.99
CA LYS A 4 -33.73 31.34 11.74
C LYS A 4 -33.82 29.94 11.11
N ILE A 5 -34.89 29.68 10.37
CA ILE A 5 -35.15 28.41 9.67
C ILE A 5 -34.39 28.40 8.34
N THR A 6 -34.45 29.49 7.57
CA THR A 6 -33.67 29.67 6.34
C THR A 6 -32.17 29.59 6.59
N ASN A 7 -31.65 30.17 7.67
CA ASN A 7 -30.23 30.12 8.00
C ASN A 7 -29.73 28.74 8.49
N ARG A 8 -30.63 27.88 8.98
CA ARG A 8 -30.31 26.49 9.33
C ARG A 8 -30.37 25.58 8.11
N LEU A 9 -31.29 25.85 7.18
CA LEU A 9 -31.41 25.15 5.91
C LEU A 9 -30.23 25.46 4.98
N SER A 10 -29.82 26.73 4.86
CA SER A 10 -28.65 27.11 4.07
C SER A 10 -27.38 26.41 4.57
N LYS A 11 -27.13 26.41 5.89
CA LYS A 11 -25.98 25.71 6.49
C LYS A 11 -26.00 24.19 6.27
N ARG A 12 -27.18 23.56 6.24
CA ARG A 12 -27.29 22.13 5.91
C ARG A 12 -27.03 21.86 4.43
N MET A 13 -27.52 22.72 3.54
CA MET A 13 -27.26 22.62 2.11
C MET A 13 -25.78 22.84 1.78
N GLU A 14 -25.13 23.84 2.37
CA GLU A 14 -23.69 24.07 2.25
C GLU A 14 -22.89 22.83 2.68
N HIS A 15 -23.24 22.26 3.84
CA HIS A 15 -22.58 21.06 4.34
C HIS A 15 -22.84 19.80 3.49
N GLU A 16 -23.98 19.68 2.82
CA GLU A 16 -24.23 18.59 1.87
C GLU A 16 -23.51 18.81 0.53
N LEU A 17 -23.41 20.04 0.05
CA LEU A 17 -22.61 20.41 -1.13
C LEU A 17 -21.12 20.14 -0.90
N ASP A 18 -20.57 20.53 0.26
CA ASP A 18 -19.18 20.23 0.62
C ASP A 18 -18.92 18.72 0.68
N LYS A 19 -19.87 17.94 1.24
CA LYS A 19 -19.77 16.47 1.24
C LYS A 19 -19.80 15.86 -0.15
N LEU A 20 -20.62 16.40 -1.05
CA LEU A 20 -20.71 15.95 -2.44
C LEU A 20 -19.41 16.25 -3.19
N ASP A 21 -18.88 17.47 -3.08
CA ASP A 21 -17.64 17.89 -3.75
C ASP A 21 -16.41 17.12 -3.21
N ILE A 22 -16.38 16.82 -1.91
CA ILE A 22 -15.35 15.95 -1.31
C ILE A 22 -15.46 14.51 -1.83
N ASN A 23 -16.66 13.96 -1.98
CA ASN A 23 -16.86 12.61 -2.52
C ASN A 23 -16.52 12.54 -4.01
N GLU A 24 -16.87 13.57 -4.78
CA GLU A 24 -16.61 13.66 -6.21
C GLU A 24 -15.11 13.73 -6.51
N LYS A 25 -14.31 14.38 -5.63
CA LYS A 25 -12.84 14.37 -5.71
C LYS A 25 -12.20 13.07 -5.21
N LYS A 26 -12.78 12.38 -4.23
CA LYS A 26 -12.22 11.15 -3.62
C LYS A 26 -12.43 9.90 -4.48
N ASN A 27 -13.55 9.80 -5.19
CA ASN A 27 -13.90 8.66 -6.04
C ASN A 27 -12.90 8.40 -7.20
N PRO A 28 -12.51 9.38 -8.02
CA PRO A 28 -11.56 9.14 -9.11
C PRO A 28 -10.17 8.75 -8.61
N ILE A 29 -9.72 9.31 -7.47
CA ILE A 29 -8.44 8.96 -6.84
C ILE A 29 -8.44 7.49 -6.38
N ARG A 30 -9.52 7.04 -5.73
CA ARG A 30 -9.65 5.64 -5.29
C ARG A 30 -9.66 4.67 -6.47
N VAL A 31 -10.42 4.98 -7.53
CA VAL A 31 -10.47 4.16 -8.75
C VAL A 31 -9.09 4.07 -9.40
N THR A 32 -8.38 5.20 -9.51
CA THR A 32 -7.04 5.24 -10.11
C THR A 32 -6.04 4.41 -9.30
N LYS A 33 -6.03 4.55 -7.97
CA LYS A 33 -5.17 3.73 -7.09
C LYS A 33 -5.53 2.24 -7.20
N GLY A 34 -6.81 1.90 -7.31
CA GLY A 34 -7.26 0.52 -7.53
C GLY A 34 -6.76 -0.08 -8.85
N ILE A 35 -6.82 0.68 -9.96
CA ILE A 35 -6.26 0.26 -11.25
C ILE A 35 -4.75 0.03 -11.14
N ILE A 36 -4.04 0.94 -10.45
CA ILE A 36 -2.59 0.82 -10.23
C ILE A 36 -2.27 -0.46 -9.44
N VAL A 37 -2.98 -0.73 -8.34
CA VAL A 37 -2.79 -1.94 -7.52
C VAL A 37 -3.05 -3.22 -8.32
N PHE A 38 -4.08 -3.21 -9.17
CA PHE A 38 -4.38 -4.36 -10.02
C PHE A 38 -3.30 -4.61 -11.08
N ILE A 39 -2.86 -3.56 -11.78
CA ILE A 39 -1.79 -3.66 -12.79
C ILE A 39 -0.46 -4.05 -12.12
N SER A 40 -0.15 -3.51 -10.95
CA SER A 40 1.06 -3.86 -10.21
C SER A 40 1.06 -5.33 -9.80
N PHE A 41 -0.10 -5.88 -9.41
CA PHE A 41 -0.24 -7.30 -9.09
C PHE A 41 0.09 -8.18 -10.30
N ILE A 42 -0.49 -7.87 -11.47
CA ILE A 42 -0.20 -8.61 -12.72
C ILE A 42 1.28 -8.51 -13.08
N GLY A 43 1.88 -7.33 -12.98
CA GLY A 43 3.31 -7.12 -13.22
C GLY A 43 4.18 -7.96 -12.29
N THR A 44 3.84 -7.96 -11.00
CA THR A 44 4.57 -8.73 -9.97
C THR A 44 4.41 -10.23 -10.17
N TRP A 45 3.23 -10.70 -10.59
CA TRP A 45 2.98 -12.10 -10.95
C TRP A 45 3.85 -12.55 -12.13
N LYS A 46 3.95 -11.72 -13.18
CA LYS A 46 4.85 -12.02 -14.31
C LYS A 46 6.31 -12.05 -13.86
N ALA A 47 6.74 -11.07 -13.07
CA ALA A 47 8.10 -10.99 -12.56
C ALA A 47 8.47 -12.17 -11.66
N TYR A 48 7.52 -12.69 -10.88
CA TYR A 48 7.68 -13.91 -10.10
C TYR A 48 8.02 -15.11 -10.99
N ASN A 49 7.24 -15.33 -12.05
CA ASN A 49 7.46 -16.44 -12.98
C ASN A 49 8.73 -16.28 -13.84
N SER A 50 9.26 -15.06 -13.97
CA SER A 50 10.49 -14.78 -14.71
C SER A 50 11.71 -14.61 -13.81
N TYR A 51 11.61 -14.90 -12.51
CA TYR A 51 12.66 -14.73 -11.49
C TYR A 51 13.25 -13.31 -11.39
N SER A 52 12.61 -12.30 -11.98
CA SER A 52 12.98 -10.89 -11.93
C SER A 52 12.18 -10.11 -10.87
N LEU A 53 11.70 -10.84 -9.87
CA LEU A 53 10.75 -10.33 -8.88
C LEU A 53 11.27 -9.11 -8.13
N PHE A 54 12.54 -9.13 -7.72
CA PHE A 54 13.10 -8.05 -6.90
C PHE A 54 13.21 -6.73 -7.66
N GLU A 55 13.55 -6.77 -8.96
CA GLU A 55 13.60 -5.60 -9.85
C GLU A 55 12.25 -4.91 -9.97
N THR A 56 11.18 -5.71 -10.03
CA THR A 56 9.81 -5.21 -10.15
C THR A 56 9.26 -4.76 -8.79
N LEU A 57 9.49 -5.54 -7.73
CA LEU A 57 8.87 -5.32 -6.42
C LEU A 57 9.48 -4.14 -5.66
N PHE A 58 10.78 -3.88 -5.84
CA PHE A 58 11.48 -2.84 -5.09
C PHE A 58 10.89 -1.43 -5.31
N PRO A 59 10.71 -0.94 -6.55
CA PRO A 59 10.07 0.36 -6.80
C PRO A 59 8.65 0.47 -6.22
N TYR A 60 7.82 -0.58 -6.38
CA TYR A 60 6.45 -0.58 -5.84
C TYR A 60 6.42 -0.56 -4.32
N SER A 61 7.30 -1.31 -3.67
CA SER A 61 7.41 -1.32 -2.21
C SER A 61 7.81 0.04 -1.65
N LEU A 62 8.69 0.77 -2.34
CA LEU A 62 9.09 2.13 -1.99
C LEU A 62 7.92 3.11 -2.07
N ILE A 63 7.13 3.04 -3.15
CA ILE A 63 5.94 3.88 -3.34
C ILE A 63 4.90 3.58 -2.25
N ALA A 64 4.64 2.30 -1.95
CA ALA A 64 3.69 1.91 -0.90
C ALA A 64 4.13 2.39 0.49
N MET A 65 5.43 2.31 0.81
CA MET A 65 5.96 2.88 2.05
C MET A 65 5.78 4.40 2.13
N TYR A 66 6.02 5.10 1.02
CA TYR A 66 5.82 6.55 0.94
C TYR A 66 4.34 6.92 1.17
N ASP A 67 3.43 6.27 0.44
CA ASP A 67 1.99 6.47 0.56
C ASP A 67 1.50 6.25 2.01
N LEU A 68 1.93 5.15 2.62
CA LEU A 68 1.58 4.83 4.01
C LEU A 68 2.13 5.87 5.00
N CYS A 69 3.33 6.38 4.76
CA CYS A 69 3.94 7.43 5.57
C CYS A 69 3.10 8.72 5.51
N VAL A 70 2.80 9.17 4.30
CA VAL A 70 1.95 10.35 4.06
C VAL A 70 0.58 10.16 4.72
N TYR A 71 -0.07 9.03 4.48
CA TYR A 71 -1.37 8.71 5.06
C TYR A 71 -1.34 8.70 6.60
N SER A 72 -0.33 8.07 7.19
CA SER A 72 -0.19 7.98 8.65
C SER A 72 0.04 9.34 9.31
N ILE A 73 0.62 10.31 8.61
CA ILE A 73 0.83 11.68 9.13
C ILE A 73 -0.45 12.51 8.96
N SER A 74 -1.12 12.37 7.83
CA SER A 74 -2.30 13.16 7.49
C SER A 74 -3.58 12.74 8.20
N THR A 75 -3.65 11.51 8.73
CA THR A 75 -4.89 10.95 9.30
C THR A 75 -4.93 11.08 10.82
N LYS A 76 -6.09 11.46 11.37
CA LYS A 76 -6.35 11.39 12.82
C LYS A 76 -6.53 9.93 13.26
N LYS A 77 -5.78 9.50 14.26
CA LYS A 77 -5.72 8.10 14.71
C LYS A 77 -6.70 7.83 15.85
N ASP A 78 -7.94 8.27 15.66
CA ASP A 78 -8.94 8.28 16.73
C ASP A 78 -9.61 6.90 16.90
N ASN A 79 -9.42 6.01 15.92
CA ASN A 79 -9.93 4.63 15.94
C ASN A 79 -8.78 3.63 16.23
N ALA A 80 -8.97 2.78 17.26
CA ALA A 80 -8.01 1.74 17.65
C ALA A 80 -7.76 0.72 16.52
N THR A 81 -8.79 0.33 15.77
CA THR A 81 -8.68 -0.61 14.64
C THR A 81 -7.83 -0.02 13.52
N LEU A 82 -8.00 1.26 13.21
CA LEU A 82 -7.19 1.97 12.21
C LEU A 82 -5.71 2.03 12.64
N LYS A 83 -5.45 2.29 13.92
CA LYS A 83 -4.08 2.31 14.45
C LYS A 83 -3.39 0.94 14.34
N ILE A 84 -4.12 -0.13 14.65
CA ILE A 84 -3.63 -1.51 14.50
C ILE A 84 -3.33 -1.80 13.04
N PHE A 85 -4.27 -1.50 12.13
CA PHE A 85 -4.07 -1.70 10.70
C PHE A 85 -2.83 -0.96 10.19
N LEU A 86 -2.67 0.32 10.53
CA LEU A 86 -1.52 1.12 10.09
C LEU A 86 -0.19 0.56 10.60
N ASN A 87 -0.17 -0.03 11.80
CA ASN A 87 1.02 -0.69 12.31
C ASN A 87 1.32 -1.99 11.57
N ILE A 88 0.29 -2.81 11.27
CA ILE A 88 0.45 -4.04 10.48
C ILE A 88 0.97 -3.70 9.08
N ALA A 89 0.31 -2.76 8.39
CA ALA A 89 0.70 -2.30 7.07
C ALA A 89 2.15 -1.79 7.07
N ARG A 90 2.54 -1.01 8.09
CA ARG A 90 3.92 -0.53 8.23
C ARG A 90 4.91 -1.67 8.35
N THR A 91 4.64 -2.66 9.19
CA THR A 91 5.52 -3.81 9.37
C THR A 91 5.69 -4.58 8.06
N ILE A 92 4.58 -4.87 7.37
CA ILE A 92 4.62 -5.62 6.11
C ILE A 92 5.34 -4.82 5.02
N TYR A 93 4.99 -3.54 4.82
CA TYR A 93 5.64 -2.72 3.79
C TYR A 93 7.14 -2.57 4.05
N THR A 94 7.54 -2.36 5.31
CA THR A 94 8.96 -2.28 5.68
C THR A 94 9.68 -3.60 5.40
N PHE A 95 9.07 -4.72 5.73
CA PHE A 95 9.65 -6.04 5.48
C PHE A 95 9.78 -6.33 3.98
N VAL A 96 8.74 -6.07 3.20
CA VAL A 96 8.75 -6.23 1.73
C VAL A 96 9.79 -5.31 1.10
N PHE A 97 9.87 -4.05 1.53
CA PHE A 97 10.88 -3.10 1.07
C PHE A 97 12.29 -3.60 1.37
N PHE A 98 12.54 -4.08 2.59
CA PHE A 98 13.85 -4.58 2.98
C PHE A 98 14.25 -5.83 2.17
N VAL A 99 13.37 -6.82 2.07
CA VAL A 99 13.63 -8.05 1.32
C VAL A 99 13.81 -7.78 -0.17
N SER A 100 12.95 -6.95 -0.76
CA SER A 100 13.08 -6.55 -2.17
C SER A 100 14.31 -5.71 -2.43
N GLY A 101 14.71 -4.83 -1.51
CA GLY A 101 15.94 -4.05 -1.62
C GLY A 101 17.19 -4.93 -1.58
N ILE A 102 17.26 -5.88 -0.64
CA ILE A 102 18.38 -6.84 -0.59
C ILE A 102 18.45 -7.65 -1.89
N GLY A 103 17.31 -8.11 -2.41
CA GLY A 103 17.25 -8.80 -3.70
C GLY A 103 17.62 -7.92 -4.89
N PHE A 104 17.20 -6.66 -4.90
CA PHE A 104 17.52 -5.68 -5.94
C PHE A 104 19.04 -5.42 -6.03
N PHE A 105 19.72 -5.37 -4.88
CA PHE A 105 21.18 -5.26 -4.81
C PHE A 105 21.91 -6.61 -5.00
N ASN A 106 21.22 -7.65 -5.46
CA ASN A 106 21.77 -8.96 -5.80
C ASN A 106 22.44 -9.69 -4.62
N LEU A 107 21.97 -9.41 -3.40
CA LEU A 107 22.38 -10.11 -2.17
C LEU A 107 21.43 -11.27 -1.84
N LEU A 108 20.19 -11.22 -2.33
CA LEU A 108 19.26 -12.35 -2.37
C LEU A 108 19.04 -12.75 -3.82
N VAL A 109 19.21 -14.02 -4.13
CA VAL A 109 19.07 -14.56 -5.48
C VAL A 109 18.20 -15.83 -5.42
N VAL A 110 17.50 -16.14 -6.51
CA VAL A 110 16.76 -17.39 -6.63
C VAL A 110 17.66 -18.41 -7.32
N SER A 111 17.86 -19.57 -6.71
CA SER A 111 18.57 -20.69 -7.33
C SER A 111 17.64 -21.54 -8.17
N ASP A 112 18.22 -22.39 -9.03
CA ASP A 112 17.51 -23.34 -9.90
C ASP A 112 16.60 -24.33 -9.14
N GLU A 113 16.83 -24.56 -7.85
CA GLU A 113 15.97 -25.39 -6.98
C GLU A 113 14.76 -24.63 -6.39
N ASP A 114 14.38 -23.48 -6.93
CA ASP A 114 13.35 -22.59 -6.38
C ASP A 114 13.58 -22.22 -4.90
N MET A 115 14.85 -22.00 -4.54
CA MET A 115 15.27 -21.56 -3.21
C MET A 115 15.80 -20.14 -3.28
N ILE A 116 15.44 -19.34 -2.27
CA ILE A 116 16.06 -18.05 -2.01
C ILE A 116 17.40 -18.31 -1.33
N VAL A 117 18.44 -17.72 -1.90
CA VAL A 117 19.82 -17.89 -1.48
C VAL A 117 20.40 -16.52 -1.12
N ILE A 118 21.07 -16.45 0.03
CA ILE A 118 21.85 -15.28 0.44
C ILE A 118 23.25 -15.41 -0.14
N LYS A 119 23.70 -14.37 -0.86
CA LYS A 119 25.04 -14.26 -1.41
C LYS A 119 25.96 -13.53 -0.42
N LEU A 120 26.91 -14.26 0.15
CA LEU A 120 27.94 -13.73 1.06
C LEU A 120 29.32 -13.98 0.46
N GLY A 121 29.75 -13.06 -0.42
CA GLY A 121 30.96 -13.24 -1.22
C GLY A 121 30.81 -14.40 -2.20
N GLU A 122 31.64 -15.43 -2.05
CA GLU A 122 31.58 -16.68 -2.83
C GLU A 122 30.62 -17.73 -2.24
N LYS A 123 30.18 -17.55 -0.99
CA LYS A 123 29.29 -18.51 -0.33
C LYS A 123 27.84 -18.21 -0.65
N LEU A 124 27.12 -19.26 -1.02
CA LEU A 124 25.69 -19.27 -1.26
C LEU A 124 25.01 -20.05 -0.14
N ILE A 125 24.19 -19.36 0.66
CA ILE A 125 23.46 -19.96 1.78
C ILE A 125 21.98 -20.08 1.42
N LYS A 126 21.47 -21.30 1.28
CA LYS A 126 20.04 -21.57 1.08
C LYS A 126 19.27 -21.12 2.32
N PHE A 127 18.24 -20.29 2.13
CA PHE A 127 17.52 -19.66 3.23
C PHE A 127 16.08 -20.17 3.32
N VAL A 128 15.27 -19.97 2.29
CA VAL A 128 13.84 -20.31 2.29
C VAL A 128 13.35 -20.60 0.87
N PRO A 129 12.35 -21.48 0.68
CA PRO A 129 11.72 -21.69 -0.62
C PRO A 129 11.15 -20.40 -1.24
N TYR A 130 11.28 -20.27 -2.56
CA TYR A 130 10.88 -19.09 -3.33
C TYR A 130 9.38 -18.77 -3.22
N TYR A 131 8.53 -19.78 -3.06
CA TYR A 131 7.08 -19.58 -2.91
C TYR A 131 6.69 -18.76 -1.66
N PHE A 132 7.54 -18.67 -0.64
CA PHE A 132 7.27 -17.80 0.51
C PHE A 132 7.28 -16.32 0.13
N LEU A 133 8.11 -15.90 -0.84
CA LEU A 133 8.05 -14.55 -1.38
C LEU A 133 6.72 -14.31 -2.08
N PHE A 134 6.20 -15.31 -2.80
CA PHE A 134 4.90 -15.20 -3.43
C PHE A 134 3.79 -14.97 -2.40
N LEU A 135 3.76 -15.75 -1.32
CA LEU A 135 2.78 -15.56 -0.24
C LEU A 135 2.90 -14.16 0.39
N LEU A 136 4.13 -13.68 0.61
CA LEU A 136 4.37 -12.33 1.12
C LEU A 136 3.82 -11.26 0.17
N ILE A 137 3.98 -11.43 -1.14
CA ILE A 137 3.47 -10.50 -2.16
C ILE A 137 1.95 -10.48 -2.20
N VAL A 138 1.30 -11.64 -2.04
CA VAL A 138 -0.16 -11.71 -1.95
C VAL A 138 -0.64 -10.92 -0.74
N ILE A 139 -0.01 -11.11 0.43
CA ILE A 139 -0.34 -10.34 1.65
C ILE A 139 -0.12 -8.84 1.43
N TYR A 140 0.99 -8.45 0.80
CA TYR A 140 1.30 -7.07 0.47
C TYR A 140 0.21 -6.41 -0.40
N HIS A 141 -0.26 -7.11 -1.44
CA HIS A 141 -1.31 -6.59 -2.32
C HIS A 141 -2.67 -6.53 -1.63
N ILE A 142 -3.01 -7.48 -0.76
CA ILE A 142 -4.23 -7.43 0.06
C ILE A 142 -4.23 -6.17 0.94
N ILE A 143 -3.09 -5.84 1.56
CA ILE A 143 -2.99 -4.63 2.39
C ILE A 143 -3.16 -3.36 1.54
N LEU A 144 -2.54 -3.30 0.37
CA LEU A 144 -2.73 -2.19 -0.58
C LEU A 144 -4.19 -2.02 -0.99
N GLU A 145 -4.91 -3.11 -1.22
CA GLU A 145 -6.31 -3.09 -1.57
C GLU A 145 -7.18 -2.59 -0.40
N ILE A 146 -6.93 -3.08 0.83
CA ILE A 146 -7.61 -2.58 2.03
C ILE A 146 -7.35 -1.07 2.22
N GLU A 147 -6.15 -0.60 1.88
CA GLU A 147 -5.78 0.81 1.96
C GLU A 147 -6.66 1.71 1.07
N LEU A 148 -7.21 1.20 -0.04
CA LEU A 148 -8.14 1.92 -0.91
C LEU A 148 -9.43 2.33 -0.20
N PHE A 149 -9.86 1.53 0.77
CA PHE A 149 -11.11 1.72 1.50
C PHE A 149 -10.93 2.56 2.76
N LEU A 150 -9.70 2.92 3.11
CA LEU A 150 -9.44 3.73 4.28
C LEU A 150 -10.02 5.15 4.15
N PRO A 151 -10.49 5.73 5.27
CA PRO A 151 -11.04 7.07 5.29
C PRO A 151 -9.96 8.10 4.97
N LEU A 152 -10.11 8.80 3.85
CA LEU A 152 -9.27 9.95 3.47
C LEU A 152 -9.63 11.20 4.30
N GLU A 153 -9.72 11.08 5.62
CA GLU A 153 -9.83 12.22 6.54
C GLU A 153 -8.45 12.86 6.67
N ARG A 154 -8.12 13.70 5.69
CA ARG A 154 -6.92 14.54 5.75
C ARG A 154 -7.17 15.58 6.85
N ARG A 155 -6.19 15.78 7.73
CA ARG A 155 -6.12 17.02 8.52
C ARG A 155 -6.17 18.18 7.52
N GLU A 156 -7.30 18.87 7.44
CA GLU A 156 -7.31 20.24 6.94
C GLU A 156 -6.35 21.03 7.84
N LYS A 157 -5.35 21.64 7.23
CA LYS A 157 -4.42 22.55 7.91
C LYS A 157 -5.11 23.87 8.18
#